data_AF-A0A9W4B846-F1
#
_entry.id   AF-A0A9W4B846-F1
#
_cell.length_a   1.000
_cell.length_b   1.000
_cell.length_c   1.000
_cell.angle_alpha   90.00
_cell.angle_beta   90.00
_cell.angle_gamma   90.00
#
_symmetry.space_group_name_H-M   'P 1'
#
loop_
_entity.id
_entity.type
_entity.pdbx_description
1 polymer ?
#
loop_
_entity_poly.entity_id
_entity_poly.type
_entity_poly.pdbx_seq_one_letter_code
_entity_poly.pdbx_strand_id
1 'polypeptide(L)'
;MGRPICADCYDYAGHVLFAWHLPELWRRFTITLRRTLRRELRASGVDPDTVRVSFIKVVELQARLVPHIHAVIRLDPRDTDNCGGQEWQAPVTATELATTIQQAARTVAVTVTDSTSDAATQVIRFGTQVDTQPIDNRSAGTESRAVEEDSSQVRMLAGRRVARYLAKYVTKSLADVGISARRISTEAIADLDVTDHVRAILTTISQLADRGLAGIGRWLHTLGYRGHITSKSRRYSTTMTALRERRATWTREQRLKNAGHQHGTDFDSTGGDDLVAWEFDGAGATSLGDRTLVHSAALQRIDARRIGLMEVRRQARHQHWDSPGGRDG
;
A
#
# COMPACT_ATOMS: atom_id res chain seq x y z
N MET A 1 17.10 -15.13 -8.61
CA MET A 1 17.37 -13.68 -8.58
C MET A 1 16.76 -13.09 -7.31
N GLY A 2 17.47 -12.20 -6.59
CA GLY A 2 16.97 -11.59 -5.35
C GLY A 2 17.58 -12.09 -4.04
N ARG A 3 18.50 -13.06 -4.06
CA ARG A 3 19.24 -13.50 -2.86
C ARG A 3 20.57 -12.75 -2.73
N PRO A 4 21.11 -12.54 -1.52
CA PRO A 4 22.47 -12.03 -1.35
C PRO A 4 23.47 -12.97 -2.04
N ILE A 5 24.55 -12.40 -2.58
CA ILE A 5 25.61 -13.17 -3.24
C ILE A 5 26.30 -14.07 -2.21
N CYS A 6 26.48 -13.55 -0.99
CA CYS A 6 26.88 -14.31 0.18
C CYS A 6 25.89 -13.99 1.32
N ALA A 7 25.30 -15.03 1.90
CA ALA A 7 24.35 -14.88 3.01
C ALA A 7 25.04 -14.31 4.26
N ASP A 8 26.25 -14.78 4.56
CA ASP A 8 26.98 -14.40 5.78
C ASP A 8 27.50 -12.95 5.74
N CYS A 9 27.78 -12.43 4.54
CA CYS A 9 28.21 -11.04 4.36
C CYS A 9 27.04 -10.05 4.28
N TYR A 10 25.79 -10.53 4.28
CA TYR A 10 24.63 -9.66 4.13
C TYR A 10 24.24 -9.01 5.46
N ASP A 11 24.11 -7.68 5.46
CA ASP A 11 23.67 -6.92 6.63
C ASP A 11 22.15 -7.07 6.87
N TYR A 12 21.76 -8.18 7.47
CA TYR A 12 20.37 -8.44 7.86
C TYR A 12 19.88 -7.48 8.95
N ALA A 13 20.76 -7.00 9.84
CA ALA A 13 20.38 -6.06 10.88
C ALA A 13 19.99 -4.72 10.27
N GLY A 14 20.84 -4.16 9.39
CA GLY A 14 20.55 -2.94 8.64
C GLY A 14 19.32 -3.09 7.75
N HIS A 15 19.10 -4.25 7.12
CA HIS A 15 17.87 -4.54 6.38
C HIS A 15 16.62 -4.39 7.26
N VAL A 16 16.59 -5.09 8.39
CA VAL A 16 15.41 -5.12 9.28
C VAL A 16 15.18 -3.76 9.91
N LEU A 17 16.25 -3.08 10.35
CA LEU A 17 16.17 -1.73 10.89
C LEU A 17 15.68 -0.73 9.85
N PHE A 18 16.13 -0.83 8.60
CA PHE A 18 15.62 -0.01 7.51
C PHE A 18 14.12 -0.25 7.30
N ALA A 19 13.67 -1.50 7.23
CA ALA A 19 12.25 -1.84 7.07
C ALA A 19 11.39 -1.32 8.24
N TRP A 20 11.88 -1.46 9.47
CA TRP A 20 11.21 -1.01 10.68
C TRP A 20 11.07 0.51 10.77
N HIS A 21 12.13 1.25 10.37
CA HIS A 21 12.19 2.71 10.43
C HIS A 21 11.72 3.41 9.15
N LEU A 22 11.41 2.67 8.07
CA LEU A 22 10.92 3.24 6.81
C LEU A 22 9.69 4.17 6.99
N PRO A 23 8.70 3.88 7.85
CA PRO A 23 7.61 4.82 8.12
C PRO A 23 8.06 6.15 8.72
N GLU A 24 9.08 6.15 9.60
CA GLU A 24 9.63 7.39 10.18
C GLU A 24 10.49 8.14 9.15
N LEU A 25 11.28 7.43 8.34
CA LEU A 25 11.97 8.03 7.20
C LEU A 25 10.98 8.73 6.26
N TRP A 26 9.87 8.09 5.92
CA TRP A 26 8.82 8.70 5.11
C TRP A 26 8.22 9.95 5.78
N ARG A 27 7.96 9.89 7.09
CA ARG A 27 7.47 11.06 7.84
C ARG A 27 8.45 12.23 7.73
N ARG A 28 9.73 12.01 8.03
CA ARG A 28 10.80 13.01 7.95
C ARG A 28 10.99 13.54 6.52
N PHE A 29 10.88 12.67 5.51
CA PHE A 29 10.88 13.06 4.11
C PHE A 29 9.76 14.04 3.79
N THR A 30 8.51 13.71 4.12
CA THR A 30 7.38 14.61 3.81
C THR A 30 7.45 15.93 4.58
N ILE A 31 8.07 15.97 5.77
CA ILE A 31 8.32 17.21 6.51
C ILE A 31 9.42 18.03 5.82
N THR A 32 10.54 17.39 5.47
CA THR A 32 11.68 18.03 4.83
C THR A 32 11.31 18.59 3.47
N LEU A 33 10.61 17.80 2.63
CA LEU A 33 10.10 18.23 1.34
C LEU A 33 9.25 19.51 1.46
N ARG A 34 8.30 19.54 2.40
CA ARG A 34 7.46 20.73 2.62
C ARG A 34 8.29 21.92 3.10
N ARG A 35 9.27 21.72 3.98
CA ARG A 35 10.14 22.81 4.47
C ARG A 35 11.04 23.38 3.37
N THR A 36 11.66 22.52 2.58
CA THR A 36 12.49 22.90 1.43
C THR A 36 11.66 23.66 0.41
N LEU A 37 10.49 23.14 0.02
CA LEU A 37 9.60 23.81 -0.92
C LEU A 37 9.13 25.17 -0.40
N ARG A 38 8.74 25.28 0.88
CA ARG A 38 8.36 26.58 1.47
C ARG A 38 9.50 27.60 1.43
N ARG A 39 10.74 27.17 1.60
CA ARG A 39 11.92 28.04 1.50
C ARG A 39 12.15 28.50 0.06
N GLU A 40 12.05 27.60 -0.91
CA GLU A 40 12.17 27.92 -2.35
C GLU A 40 11.08 28.90 -2.79
N LEU A 41 9.82 28.66 -2.42
CA LEU A 41 8.71 29.56 -2.76
C LEU A 41 8.91 30.97 -2.20
N ARG A 42 9.34 31.08 -0.94
CA ARG A 42 9.64 32.37 -0.31
C ARG A 42 10.79 33.10 -0.99
N ALA A 43 11.83 32.37 -1.41
CA ALA A 43 12.95 32.96 -2.13
C ALA A 43 12.53 33.50 -3.50
N SER A 44 11.54 32.85 -4.15
CA SER A 44 10.94 33.29 -5.41
C SER A 44 9.81 34.32 -5.25
N GLY A 45 9.56 34.84 -4.03
CA GLY A 45 8.51 35.83 -3.76
C GLY A 45 7.07 35.29 -3.79
N VAL A 46 6.89 33.97 -3.83
CA VAL A 46 5.58 33.32 -3.83
C VAL A 46 5.16 32.99 -2.40
N ASP A 47 3.91 33.32 -2.05
CA ASP A 47 3.36 32.94 -0.74
C ASP A 47 3.24 31.40 -0.65
N PRO A 48 4.02 30.74 0.25
CA PRO A 48 3.98 29.30 0.41
C PRO A 48 2.63 28.77 0.90
N ASP A 49 1.75 29.63 1.42
CA ASP A 49 0.46 29.21 1.92
C ASP A 49 -0.62 29.03 0.86
N THR A 50 -0.34 29.44 -0.38
CA THR A 50 -1.16 29.19 -1.58
C THR A 50 -1.03 27.75 -2.11
N VAL A 51 0.06 27.05 -1.78
CA VAL A 51 0.40 25.72 -2.33
C VAL A 51 0.30 24.61 -1.28
N ARG A 52 -0.25 23.46 -1.67
CA ARG A 52 -0.28 22.22 -0.89
C ARG A 52 0.45 21.10 -1.61
N VAL A 53 1.35 20.43 -0.89
CA VAL A 53 1.93 19.16 -1.35
C VAL A 53 0.94 18.03 -1.07
N SER A 54 0.48 17.38 -2.15
CA SER A 54 -0.38 16.20 -2.13
C SER A 54 0.40 14.99 -2.63
N PHE A 55 0.22 13.84 -2.00
CA PHE A 55 0.90 12.61 -2.42
C PHE A 55 0.04 11.37 -2.23
N ILE A 56 0.37 10.34 -3.00
CA ILE A 56 0.04 8.95 -2.73
C ILE A 56 1.32 8.14 -2.80
N LYS A 57 1.47 7.21 -1.88
CA LYS A 57 2.60 6.28 -1.87
C LYS A 57 2.13 4.83 -1.77
N VAL A 58 2.92 3.95 -2.35
CA VAL A 58 2.81 2.50 -2.29
C VAL A 58 4.18 1.96 -1.87
N VAL A 59 4.19 0.99 -0.97
CA VAL A 59 5.41 0.27 -0.56
C VAL A 59 5.41 -1.11 -1.21
N GLU A 60 6.45 -1.39 -1.98
CA GLU A 60 6.67 -2.68 -2.62
C GLU A 60 7.91 -3.34 -2.01
N LEU A 61 7.91 -4.65 -1.84
CA LEU A 61 9.13 -5.37 -1.50
C LEU A 61 9.89 -5.72 -2.79
N GLN A 62 11.17 -5.33 -2.85
CA GLN A 62 12.04 -5.71 -3.96
C GLN A 62 12.29 -7.22 -3.98
N ALA A 63 12.96 -7.73 -5.02
CA ALA A 63 13.34 -9.14 -5.09
C ALA A 63 14.19 -9.60 -3.87
N ARG A 64 14.92 -8.68 -3.26
CA ARG A 64 15.68 -8.87 -2.01
C ARG A 64 14.88 -8.59 -0.74
N LEU A 65 13.57 -8.39 -0.85
CA LEU A 65 12.64 -8.14 0.26
C LEU A 65 12.87 -6.85 1.04
N VAL A 66 13.76 -5.98 0.56
CA VAL A 66 13.89 -4.62 1.09
C VAL A 66 12.68 -3.80 0.63
N PRO A 67 11.99 -3.09 1.53
CA PRO A 67 10.85 -2.26 1.15
C PRO A 67 11.29 -1.03 0.36
N HIS A 68 10.57 -0.75 -0.71
CA HIS A 68 10.81 0.33 -1.66
C HIS A 68 9.55 1.18 -1.81
N ILE A 69 9.69 2.51 -1.83
CA ILE A 69 8.56 3.43 -1.90
C ILE A 69 8.39 3.93 -3.32
N HIS A 70 7.22 3.67 -3.90
CA HIS A 70 6.73 4.37 -5.09
C HIS A 70 5.79 5.49 -4.64
N ALA A 71 6.03 6.72 -5.09
CA ALA A 71 5.19 7.85 -4.73
C ALA A 71 4.89 8.73 -5.93
N VAL A 72 3.64 9.18 -6.02
CA VAL A 72 3.23 10.25 -6.93
C VAL A 72 2.96 11.47 -6.07
N ILE A 73 3.73 12.52 -6.30
CA ILE A 73 3.71 13.77 -5.55
C ILE A 73 3.32 14.88 -6.53
N ARG A 74 2.38 15.73 -6.11
CA ARG A 74 1.91 16.87 -6.89
C ARG A 74 1.70 18.09 -5.99
N LEU A 75 1.65 19.26 -6.62
CA LEU A 75 1.27 20.51 -5.99
C LEU A 75 -0.19 20.81 -6.32
N ASP A 76 -0.97 21.17 -5.31
CA ASP A 76 -2.37 21.56 -5.44
C ASP A 76 -2.55 22.99 -4.87
N PRO A 77 -3.53 23.76 -5.35
CA PRO A 77 -3.96 24.97 -4.66
C PRO A 77 -4.53 24.62 -3.29
N ARG A 78 -4.31 25.52 -2.32
CA ARG A 78 -4.89 25.38 -0.98
C ARG A 78 -6.39 25.62 -0.98
N ASP A 79 -6.83 26.64 -1.71
CA ASP A 79 -8.23 26.99 -1.87
C ASP A 79 -8.87 26.14 -2.97
N THR A 80 -9.95 25.43 -2.63
CA THR A 80 -10.63 24.50 -3.54
C THR A 80 -12.11 24.82 -3.72
N ASP A 81 -12.55 26.02 -3.37
CA ASP A 81 -13.96 26.39 -3.47
C ASP A 81 -14.32 26.99 -4.85
N ASN A 82 -13.33 27.39 -5.66
CA ASN A 82 -13.58 27.79 -7.05
C ASN A 82 -13.49 26.58 -8.00
N CYS A 83 -14.60 25.85 -8.10
CA CYS A 83 -14.89 24.92 -9.20
C CYS A 83 -15.16 25.61 -10.56
N GLY A 84 -14.70 26.84 -10.78
CA GLY A 84 -14.87 27.53 -12.05
C GLY A 84 -13.82 28.63 -12.27
N GLY A 85 -13.11 28.54 -13.39
CA GLY A 85 -12.71 29.74 -14.13
C GLY A 85 -11.24 29.90 -14.51
N GLN A 86 -10.26 29.54 -13.67
CA GLN A 86 -8.86 29.80 -13.99
C GLN A 86 -7.97 28.59 -13.74
N GLU A 87 -7.26 28.17 -14.79
CA GLU A 87 -6.28 27.08 -14.73
C GLU A 87 -5.17 27.48 -13.75
N TRP A 88 -5.21 26.93 -12.54
CA TRP A 88 -4.19 27.17 -11.53
C TRP A 88 -2.84 26.70 -12.07
N GLN A 89 -1.90 27.63 -12.20
CA GLN A 89 -0.52 27.33 -12.60
C GLN A 89 0.31 27.12 -11.34
N ALA A 90 1.01 25.99 -11.29
CA ALA A 90 1.93 25.73 -10.19
C ALA A 90 3.08 26.75 -10.25
N PRO A 91 3.46 27.36 -9.11
CA PRO A 91 4.57 28.32 -9.06
C PRO A 91 5.94 27.68 -9.26
N VAL A 92 5.99 26.35 -9.36
CA VAL A 92 7.20 25.54 -9.49
C VAL A 92 6.95 24.49 -10.57
N THR A 93 7.90 24.33 -11.47
CA THR A 93 7.87 23.34 -12.54
C THR A 93 7.98 21.92 -11.99
N ALA A 94 7.57 20.92 -12.77
CA ALA A 94 7.71 19.51 -12.37
C ALA A 94 9.18 19.09 -12.17
N THR A 95 10.11 19.68 -12.91
CA THR A 95 11.55 19.42 -12.81
C THR A 95 12.16 20.03 -11.55
N GLU A 96 11.78 21.25 -11.19
CA GLU A 96 12.19 21.85 -9.93
C GLU A 96 11.66 21.03 -8.75
N LEU A 97 10.37 20.65 -8.78
CA LEU A 97 9.80 19.76 -7.76
C LEU A 97 10.53 18.42 -7.65
N ALA A 98 10.90 17.81 -8.78
CA ALA A 98 11.69 16.59 -8.81
C ALA A 98 13.05 16.78 -8.11
N THR A 99 13.71 17.91 -8.35
CA THR A 99 14.97 18.29 -7.70
C THR A 99 14.80 18.45 -6.19
N THR A 100 13.76 19.17 -5.75
CA THR A 100 13.40 19.34 -4.33
C THR A 100 13.13 17.99 -3.66
N ILE A 101 12.46 17.06 -4.36
CA ILE A 101 12.20 15.69 -3.88
C ILE A 101 13.52 14.93 -3.69
N GLN A 102 14.42 14.95 -4.67
CA GLN A 102 15.71 14.27 -4.57
C GLN A 102 16.55 14.84 -3.41
N GLN A 103 16.60 16.16 -3.27
CA GLN A 103 17.31 16.81 -2.18
C GLN A 103 16.73 16.41 -0.81
N ALA A 104 15.40 16.43 -0.68
CA ALA A 104 14.74 16.04 0.56
C ALA A 104 15.02 14.57 0.91
N ALA A 105 14.97 13.67 -0.07
CA ALA A 105 15.26 12.24 0.14
C ALA A 105 16.71 12.01 0.58
N ARG A 106 17.68 12.71 0.00
CA ARG A 106 19.12 12.58 0.35
C ARG A 106 19.47 13.16 1.72
N THR A 107 18.71 14.15 2.20
CA THR A 107 19.00 14.84 3.47
C THR A 107 18.43 14.09 4.68
N VAL A 108 17.40 13.27 4.48
CA VAL A 108 16.66 12.66 5.58
C VAL A 108 17.40 11.44 6.12
N ALA A 109 17.61 11.46 7.44
CA ALA A 109 18.15 10.34 8.18
C ALA A 109 17.35 10.11 9.47
N VAL A 110 17.38 8.87 9.97
CA VAL A 110 16.87 8.45 11.28
C VAL A 110 18.02 7.85 12.06
N THR A 111 18.35 8.49 13.16
CA THR A 111 19.34 8.03 14.12
C THR A 111 18.67 7.05 15.08
N VAL A 112 19.22 5.84 15.18
CA VAL A 112 18.73 4.77 16.05
C VAL A 112 19.86 4.39 16.99
N THR A 113 19.59 4.45 18.27
CA THR A 113 20.50 3.90 19.29
C THR A 113 20.40 2.39 19.25
N ASP A 114 21.50 1.73 18.92
CA ASP A 114 21.58 0.28 19.03
C ASP A 114 21.59 -0.09 20.51
N SER A 115 20.62 -0.88 20.95
CA SER A 115 20.56 -1.38 22.33
C SER A 115 21.66 -2.40 22.64
N THR A 116 22.50 -2.77 21.67
CA THR A 116 23.53 -3.82 21.79
C THR A 116 24.95 -3.32 22.03
N SER A 117 25.22 -2.03 21.85
CA SER A 117 26.52 -1.42 22.16
C SER A 117 26.25 -0.03 22.71
N ASP A 118 26.69 0.21 23.95
CA ASP A 118 26.42 1.40 24.79
C ASP A 118 26.81 2.76 24.16
N ALA A 119 27.33 2.75 22.92
CA ALA A 119 27.65 3.93 22.13
C ALA A 119 27.37 3.81 20.61
N ALA A 120 26.89 2.67 20.10
CA ALA A 120 26.74 2.49 18.65
C ALA A 120 25.42 3.12 18.15
N THR A 121 25.55 4.29 17.54
CA THR A 121 24.44 4.96 16.89
C THR A 121 24.38 4.56 15.41
N GLN A 122 23.32 3.89 14.99
CA GLN A 122 23.09 3.58 13.58
C GLN A 122 22.28 4.69 12.89
N VAL A 123 22.70 5.08 11.70
CA VAL A 123 22.03 6.10 10.90
C VAL A 123 21.35 5.44 9.70
N ILE A 124 20.02 5.38 9.76
CA ILE A 124 19.17 4.84 8.69
C ILE A 124 18.83 5.98 7.72
N ARG A 125 19.05 5.78 6.42
CA ARG A 125 18.79 6.74 5.34
C ARG A 125 18.20 6.05 4.12
N PHE A 126 17.61 6.81 3.20
CA PHE A 126 17.30 6.27 1.89
C PHE A 126 18.58 5.83 1.18
N GLY A 127 18.47 4.76 0.38
CA GLY A 127 19.56 4.31 -0.48
C GLY A 127 19.87 5.32 -1.58
N THR A 128 20.89 5.02 -2.39
CA THR A 128 21.28 5.86 -3.54
C THR A 128 20.29 5.78 -4.71
N GLN A 129 19.43 4.76 -4.72
CA GLN A 129 18.42 4.51 -5.75
C GLN A 129 17.17 5.39 -5.54
N VAL A 130 17.34 6.71 -5.65
CA VAL A 130 16.21 7.66 -5.68
C VAL A 130 16.06 8.16 -7.10
N ASP A 131 15.00 7.74 -7.77
CA ASP A 131 14.64 8.19 -9.11
C ASP A 131 13.37 9.05 -9.06
N THR A 132 13.38 10.17 -9.77
CA THR A 132 12.24 11.11 -9.86
C THR A 132 12.04 11.51 -11.31
N GLN A 133 10.84 11.23 -11.83
CA GLN A 133 10.51 11.55 -13.21
C GLN A 133 9.29 12.48 -13.22
N PRO A 134 9.39 13.64 -13.90
CA PRO A 134 8.22 14.45 -14.20
C PRO A 134 7.15 13.62 -14.92
N ILE A 135 5.90 13.71 -14.46
CA ILE A 135 4.77 13.06 -15.12
C ILE A 135 4.04 14.14 -15.91
N ASP A 136 4.35 14.23 -17.21
CA ASP A 136 3.65 15.14 -18.09
C ASP A 136 2.23 14.67 -18.36
N ASN A 137 1.29 15.61 -18.34
CA ASN A 137 -0.11 15.39 -18.72
C ASN A 137 -0.33 15.45 -20.25
N ARG A 138 0.66 15.94 -21.03
CA ARG A 138 0.50 16.27 -22.46
C ARG A 138 0.99 15.18 -23.43
N SER A 139 1.78 14.21 -22.98
CA SER A 139 2.41 13.22 -23.86
C SER A 139 1.63 11.91 -23.92
N ALA A 140 0.46 11.96 -24.56
CA ALA A 140 -0.21 10.79 -25.14
C ALA A 140 -1.19 11.26 -26.24
N GLY A 141 -0.67 11.53 -27.43
CA GLY A 141 -1.51 11.91 -28.57
C GLY A 141 -0.78 12.40 -29.82
N THR A 142 0.45 11.97 -30.11
CA THR A 142 0.93 12.04 -31.51
C THR A 142 0.22 10.90 -32.23
N GLU A 143 -0.68 11.27 -33.15
CA GLU A 143 -1.66 10.44 -33.87
C GLU A 143 -3.10 10.42 -33.32
N SER A 144 -3.68 11.60 -33.07
CA SER A 144 -5.03 11.86 -33.59
C SER A 144 -5.29 13.35 -33.74
N ARG A 145 -5.98 13.66 -34.83
CA ARG A 145 -6.30 14.98 -35.39
C ARG A 145 -6.71 16.00 -34.33
N ALA A 146 -6.20 17.23 -34.50
CA ALA A 146 -6.61 18.42 -33.79
C ALA A 146 -8.14 18.57 -33.77
N VAL A 147 -8.73 18.23 -32.64
CA VAL A 147 -10.02 18.72 -32.18
C VAL A 147 -9.74 19.28 -30.80
N GLU A 148 -10.24 20.47 -30.50
CA GLU A 148 -10.08 21.13 -29.20
C GLU A 148 -10.46 20.15 -28.07
N GLU A 149 -9.47 19.52 -27.46
CA GLU A 149 -9.69 18.55 -26.39
C GLU A 149 -10.09 19.30 -25.12
N ASP A 150 -11.32 19.07 -24.67
CA ASP A 150 -11.84 19.58 -23.41
C ASP A 150 -10.86 19.22 -22.28
N SER A 151 -10.45 20.25 -21.52
CA SER A 151 -9.52 20.16 -20.38
C SER A 151 -9.87 19.04 -19.38
N SER A 152 -11.15 18.63 -19.33
CA SER A 152 -11.66 17.53 -18.51
C SER A 152 -11.12 16.16 -18.92
N GLN A 153 -10.94 15.92 -20.22
CA GLN A 153 -10.54 14.63 -20.79
C GLN A 153 -9.03 14.38 -20.60
N VAL A 154 -8.20 15.41 -20.78
CA VAL A 154 -6.76 15.39 -20.49
C VAL A 154 -6.50 15.08 -19.01
N ARG A 155 -7.23 15.74 -18.09
CA ARG A 155 -7.16 15.45 -16.64
C ARG A 155 -7.56 14.02 -16.30
N MET A 156 -8.56 13.47 -17.00
CA MET A 156 -9.00 12.09 -16.82
C MET A 156 -7.94 11.07 -17.27
N LEU A 157 -7.26 11.31 -18.40
CA LEU A 157 -6.19 10.45 -18.92
C LEU A 157 -4.96 10.43 -18.00
N ALA A 158 -4.57 11.60 -17.48
CA ALA A 158 -3.52 11.71 -16.46
C ALA A 158 -3.87 10.92 -15.19
N GLY A 159 -5.11 11.05 -14.69
CA GLY A 159 -5.60 10.28 -13.55
C GLY A 159 -5.57 8.76 -13.77
N ARG A 160 -5.96 8.30 -14.97
CA ARG A 160 -5.90 6.87 -15.34
C ARG A 160 -4.47 6.34 -15.40
N ARG A 161 -3.51 7.12 -15.92
CA ARG A 161 -2.08 6.75 -15.94
C ARG A 161 -1.53 6.59 -14.53
N VAL A 162 -1.81 7.55 -13.64
CA VAL A 162 -1.42 7.46 -12.23
C VAL A 162 -2.04 6.25 -11.55
N ALA A 163 -3.33 5.99 -11.77
CA ALA A 163 -4.01 4.82 -11.22
C ALA A 163 -3.39 3.49 -11.72
N ARG A 164 -3.10 3.39 -13.02
CA ARG A 164 -2.44 2.21 -13.61
C ARG A 164 -1.03 2.01 -13.05
N TYR A 165 -0.27 3.10 -12.92
CA TYR A 165 1.06 3.06 -12.30
C TYR A 165 0.97 2.53 -10.87
N LEU A 166 0.06 3.05 -10.05
CA LEU A 166 -0.12 2.58 -8.68
C LEU A 166 -0.60 1.14 -8.62
N ALA A 167 -1.55 0.74 -9.48
CA ALA A 167 -2.08 -0.62 -9.52
C ALA A 167 -0.99 -1.66 -9.80
N LYS A 168 0.03 -1.32 -10.61
CA LYS A 168 1.20 -2.18 -10.86
C LYS A 168 1.92 -2.59 -9.57
N TYR A 169 1.95 -1.72 -8.56
CA TYR A 169 2.75 -1.93 -7.34
C TYR A 169 1.92 -2.41 -6.15
N VAL A 170 0.60 -2.22 -6.16
CA VAL A 170 -0.29 -2.64 -5.06
C VAL A 170 -0.47 -4.16 -5.01
N THR A 171 -0.24 -4.88 -6.11
CA THR A 171 -0.56 -6.31 -6.23
C THR A 171 0.55 -7.26 -5.81
N LYS A 172 1.73 -6.77 -5.44
CA LYS A 172 2.85 -7.66 -5.08
C LYS A 172 2.67 -8.20 -3.67
N SER A 173 2.40 -9.50 -3.57
CA SER A 173 2.06 -10.17 -2.32
C SER A 173 3.29 -10.81 -1.68
N LEU A 174 3.30 -10.85 -0.36
CA LEU A 174 4.24 -11.65 0.41
C LEU A 174 3.95 -13.17 0.32
N ALA A 175 2.78 -13.55 -0.19
CA ALA A 175 2.43 -14.95 -0.43
C ALA A 175 3.39 -15.62 -1.43
N ASP A 176 3.91 -14.87 -2.41
CA ASP A 176 4.83 -15.35 -3.44
C ASP A 176 6.18 -15.82 -2.85
N VAL A 177 6.48 -15.41 -1.60
CA VAL A 177 7.70 -15.76 -0.87
C VAL A 177 7.41 -16.65 0.34
N GLY A 178 6.24 -17.31 0.36
CA GLY A 178 5.83 -18.27 1.39
C GLY A 178 5.31 -17.62 2.69
N ILE A 179 5.12 -16.30 2.71
CA ILE A 179 4.63 -15.57 3.88
C ILE A 179 3.12 -15.35 3.77
N SER A 180 2.38 -15.99 4.67
CA SER A 180 0.94 -15.78 4.79
C SER A 180 0.63 -14.37 5.32
N ALA A 181 -0.52 -13.82 4.93
CA ALA A 181 -1.04 -12.56 5.48
C ALA A 181 -1.39 -12.62 6.99
N ARG A 182 -1.22 -13.78 7.64
CA ARG A 182 -1.49 -13.99 9.06
C ARG A 182 -0.23 -13.78 9.90
N ARG A 183 -0.42 -13.44 11.17
CA ARG A 183 0.69 -13.32 12.12
C ARG A 183 1.47 -14.64 12.22
N ILE A 184 2.79 -14.50 12.17
CA ILE A 184 3.77 -15.57 12.35
C ILE A 184 4.29 -15.45 13.78
N SER A 185 4.36 -16.57 14.50
CA SER A 185 5.04 -16.62 15.81
C SER A 185 6.52 -16.94 15.60
N THR A 186 7.35 -16.56 16.57
CA THR A 186 8.81 -16.78 16.57
C THR A 186 9.17 -18.27 16.50
N GLU A 187 8.40 -19.12 17.17
CA GLU A 187 8.61 -20.57 17.22
C GLU A 187 8.29 -21.22 15.87
N ALA A 188 7.37 -20.64 15.10
CA ALA A 188 6.98 -21.17 13.80
C ALA A 188 8.03 -20.92 12.71
N ILE A 189 9.02 -20.05 12.93
CA ILE A 189 10.01 -19.65 11.91
C ILE A 189 10.74 -20.87 11.34
N ALA A 190 11.10 -21.85 12.17
CA ALA A 190 11.81 -23.06 11.75
C ALA A 190 10.99 -23.94 10.80
N ASP A 191 9.67 -23.98 10.97
CA ASP A 191 8.76 -24.85 10.21
C ASP A 191 8.22 -24.22 8.91
N LEU A 192 8.56 -22.96 8.63
CA LEU A 192 8.08 -22.28 7.43
C LEU A 192 8.77 -22.83 6.17
N ASP A 193 7.97 -23.10 5.13
CA ASP A 193 8.47 -23.40 3.78
C ASP A 193 8.85 -22.09 3.06
N VAL A 194 10.02 -21.57 3.43
CA VAL A 194 10.56 -20.30 2.92
C VAL A 194 12.04 -20.46 2.61
N THR A 195 12.54 -19.62 1.71
CA THR A 195 13.96 -19.59 1.36
C THR A 195 14.84 -19.22 2.56
N ASP A 196 16.11 -19.63 2.55
CA ASP A 196 17.08 -19.31 3.62
C ASP A 196 17.21 -17.80 3.86
N HIS A 197 17.15 -17.00 2.80
CA HIS A 197 17.19 -15.54 2.92
C HIS A 197 16.00 -14.97 3.70
N VAL A 198 14.79 -15.47 3.44
CA VAL A 198 13.58 -15.10 4.20
C VAL A 198 13.71 -15.54 5.65
N ARG A 199 14.16 -16.78 5.88
CA ARG A 199 14.37 -17.34 7.22
C ARG A 199 15.39 -16.51 8.01
N ALA A 200 16.47 -16.08 7.39
CA ALA A 200 17.47 -15.21 7.99
C ALA A 200 16.86 -13.86 8.41
N ILE A 201 16.06 -13.20 7.56
CA ILE A 201 15.35 -11.95 7.91
C ILE A 201 14.44 -12.17 9.13
N LEU A 202 13.63 -13.23 9.13
CA LEU A 202 12.71 -13.55 10.23
C LEU A 202 13.47 -13.82 11.54
N THR A 203 14.58 -14.55 11.45
CA THR A 203 15.45 -14.85 12.60
C THR A 203 16.08 -13.57 13.15
N THR A 204 16.57 -12.68 12.29
CA THR A 204 17.10 -11.37 12.70
C THR A 204 16.02 -10.50 13.37
N ILE A 205 14.78 -10.52 12.88
CA ILE A 205 13.66 -9.83 13.55
C ILE A 205 13.45 -10.37 14.97
N SER A 206 13.47 -11.69 15.14
CA SER A 206 13.35 -12.32 16.47
C SER A 206 14.49 -11.87 17.39
N GLN A 207 15.73 -11.95 16.91
CA GLN A 207 16.90 -11.54 17.68
C GLN A 207 16.86 -10.06 18.08
N LEU A 208 16.42 -9.17 17.18
CA LEU A 208 16.26 -7.75 17.49
C LEU A 208 15.13 -7.50 18.50
N ALA A 209 14.05 -8.30 18.46
CA ALA A 209 13.00 -8.24 19.46
C ALA A 209 13.53 -8.63 20.85
N ASP A 210 14.30 -9.72 20.94
CA ASP A 210 14.91 -10.20 22.18
C ASP A 210 15.94 -9.20 22.74
N ARG A 211 16.61 -8.46 21.85
CA ARG A 211 17.57 -7.39 22.18
C ARG A 211 16.92 -6.05 22.52
N GLY A 212 15.59 -6.00 22.69
CA GLY A 212 14.88 -4.84 23.22
C GLY A 212 14.23 -3.92 22.19
N LEU A 213 14.24 -4.25 20.89
CA LEU A 213 13.47 -3.49 19.89
C LEU A 213 11.98 -3.80 20.02
N ALA A 214 11.32 -3.07 20.94
CA ALA A 214 9.97 -3.36 21.37
C ALA A 214 8.96 -3.44 20.21
N GLY A 215 8.25 -4.56 20.14
CA GLY A 215 7.12 -4.76 19.24
C GLY A 215 7.47 -5.22 17.83
N ILE A 216 8.74 -5.32 17.44
CA ILE A 216 9.12 -5.74 16.08
C ILE A 216 8.67 -7.17 15.74
N GLY A 217 8.70 -8.09 16.70
CA GLY A 217 8.23 -9.47 16.52
C GLY A 217 6.75 -9.58 16.09
N ARG A 218 5.90 -8.56 16.35
CA ARG A 218 4.50 -8.56 15.89
C ARG A 218 4.38 -8.42 14.36
N TRP A 219 5.46 -8.03 13.70
CA TRP A 219 5.54 -7.69 12.28
C TRP A 219 6.38 -8.70 11.48
N LEU A 220 6.57 -9.92 11.99
CA LEU A 220 7.22 -11.02 11.26
C LEU A 220 6.54 -11.28 9.90
N HIS A 221 5.21 -11.27 9.88
CA HIS A 221 4.38 -11.46 8.68
C HIS A 221 4.51 -10.34 7.63
N THR A 222 5.19 -9.24 7.95
CA THR A 222 5.50 -8.14 7.03
C THR A 222 7.01 -7.88 6.93
N LEU A 223 7.84 -8.84 7.35
CA LEU A 223 9.30 -8.74 7.36
C LEU A 223 9.81 -7.47 8.06
N GLY A 224 9.15 -7.09 9.16
CA GLY A 224 9.53 -5.93 9.96
C GLY A 224 8.96 -4.59 9.46
N TYR A 225 8.31 -4.53 8.29
CA TYR A 225 7.63 -3.31 7.87
C TYR A 225 6.32 -3.10 8.64
N ARG A 226 6.25 -2.03 9.43
CA ARG A 226 5.08 -1.70 10.29
C ARG A 226 4.12 -0.65 9.74
N GLY A 227 4.30 -0.23 8.49
CA GLY A 227 3.50 0.82 7.88
C GLY A 227 2.36 0.28 7.03
N HIS A 228 1.51 1.19 6.54
CA HIS A 228 0.56 0.85 5.49
C HIS A 228 1.27 0.70 4.14
N ILE A 229 0.90 -0.33 3.38
CA ILE A 229 1.39 -0.54 2.01
C ILE A 229 1.01 0.66 1.13
N THR A 230 -0.26 1.07 1.17
CA THR A 230 -0.74 2.25 0.44
C THR A 230 -1.18 3.34 1.39
N SER A 231 -0.73 4.57 1.18
CA SER A 231 -1.20 5.74 1.94
C SER A 231 -1.27 6.97 1.06
N LYS A 232 -2.25 7.84 1.30
CA LYS A 232 -2.44 9.10 0.56
C LYS A 232 -2.60 10.28 1.51
N SER A 233 -2.24 11.48 1.06
CA SER A 233 -2.54 12.71 1.79
C SER A 233 -4.05 12.97 1.84
N ARG A 234 -4.53 13.68 2.88
CA ARG A 234 -5.96 13.87 3.16
C ARG A 234 -6.77 14.39 1.95
N ARG A 235 -6.22 15.34 1.19
CA ARG A 235 -6.85 15.92 -0.02
C ARG A 235 -6.24 15.42 -1.34
N TYR A 236 -5.68 14.21 -1.37
CA TYR A 236 -5.12 13.64 -2.63
C TYR A 236 -6.21 13.29 -3.65
N SER A 237 -7.31 12.69 -3.18
CA SER A 237 -8.41 12.24 -4.01
C SER A 237 -9.74 12.58 -3.35
N THR A 238 -10.82 12.42 -4.10
CA THR A 238 -12.17 12.36 -3.53
C THR A 238 -12.32 11.21 -2.53
N THR A 239 -13.35 11.27 -1.69
CA THR A 239 -13.63 10.28 -0.66
C THR A 239 -14.30 9.04 -1.26
N MET A 240 -14.17 7.89 -0.58
CA MET A 240 -14.90 6.68 -0.99
C MET A 240 -16.41 6.86 -0.90
N THR A 241 -16.89 7.67 0.05
CA THR A 241 -18.29 8.05 0.19
C THR A 241 -18.79 8.77 -1.06
N ALA A 242 -18.11 9.85 -1.48
CA ALA A 242 -18.47 10.57 -2.69
C ALA A 242 -18.43 9.68 -3.94
N LEU A 243 -17.46 8.76 -4.05
CA LEU A 243 -17.41 7.77 -5.14
C LEU A 243 -18.54 6.73 -5.09
N ARG A 244 -19.04 6.39 -3.90
CA ARG A 244 -20.15 5.46 -3.70
C ARG A 244 -21.48 6.15 -4.01
N GLU A 245 -21.70 7.37 -3.52
CA GLU A 245 -22.88 8.19 -3.82
C GLU A 245 -23.01 8.46 -5.32
N ARG A 246 -21.90 8.83 -5.97
CA ARG A 246 -21.88 9.07 -7.42
C ARG A 246 -22.15 7.79 -8.21
N ARG A 247 -21.64 6.64 -7.76
CA ARG A 247 -21.98 5.33 -8.36
C ARG A 247 -23.44 4.96 -8.14
N ALA A 248 -23.99 5.15 -6.95
CA ALA A 248 -25.39 4.87 -6.65
C ALA A 248 -26.31 5.72 -7.53
N THR A 249 -26.00 7.01 -7.67
CA THR A 249 -26.73 7.95 -8.54
C THR A 249 -26.66 7.52 -9.99
N TRP A 250 -25.46 7.22 -10.51
CA TRP A 250 -25.29 6.71 -11.87
C TRP A 250 -26.05 5.40 -12.09
N THR A 251 -26.00 4.44 -11.15
CA THR A 251 -26.75 3.19 -11.25
C THR A 251 -28.26 3.43 -11.29
N ARG A 252 -28.80 4.37 -10.49
CA ARG A 252 -30.21 4.77 -10.54
C ARG A 252 -30.56 5.37 -11.90
N GLU A 253 -29.76 6.30 -12.40
CA GLU A 253 -29.96 6.92 -13.72
C GLU A 253 -29.92 5.90 -14.86
N GLN A 254 -28.99 4.94 -14.82
CA GLN A 254 -28.91 3.87 -15.82
C GLN A 254 -30.12 2.94 -15.73
N ARG A 255 -30.60 2.61 -14.52
CA ARG A 255 -31.83 1.82 -14.35
C ARG A 255 -33.06 2.54 -14.88
N LEU A 256 -33.20 3.84 -14.62
CA LEU A 256 -34.28 4.67 -15.16
C LEU A 256 -34.24 4.77 -16.69
N LYS A 257 -33.04 4.94 -17.27
CA LYS A 257 -32.85 4.91 -18.73
C LYS A 257 -33.22 3.55 -19.31
N ASN A 258 -32.79 2.46 -18.71
CA ASN A 258 -33.10 1.11 -19.19
C ASN A 258 -34.59 0.75 -19.01
N ALA A 259 -35.24 1.21 -17.94
CA ALA A 259 -36.69 1.05 -17.74
C ALA A 259 -37.50 1.88 -18.75
N GLY A 260 -37.07 3.11 -19.06
CA GLY A 260 -37.69 3.94 -20.08
C GLY A 260 -37.55 3.41 -21.51
N HIS A 261 -36.55 2.55 -21.78
CA HIS A 261 -36.41 1.85 -23.07
C HIS A 261 -37.22 0.53 -23.13
N GLN A 262 -37.72 0.03 -22.00
CA GLN A 262 -38.56 -1.18 -21.93
C GLN A 262 -40.07 -0.85 -21.88
N HIS A 263 -40.46 0.38 -21.54
CA HIS A 263 -41.83 0.89 -21.65
C HIS A 263 -42.04 1.73 -22.92
N GLY A 264 -41.81 1.08 -24.07
CA GLY A 264 -42.24 1.56 -25.39
C GLY A 264 -43.49 0.83 -25.91
N THR A 265 -44.31 0.28 -25.02
CA THR A 265 -45.61 -0.31 -25.34
C THR A 265 -46.59 0.09 -24.25
N ASP A 266 -47.63 0.82 -24.66
CA ASP A 266 -48.71 1.36 -23.83
C ASP A 266 -49.20 0.36 -22.79
N PHE A 267 -49.13 0.73 -21.51
CA PHE A 267 -50.11 0.28 -20.52
C PHE A 267 -50.22 1.33 -19.42
N ASP A 268 -51.42 1.90 -19.31
CA ASP A 268 -51.87 2.76 -18.23
C ASP A 268 -51.73 2.02 -16.90
N SER A 269 -50.89 2.53 -16.00
CA SER A 269 -50.81 2.08 -14.61
C SER A 269 -50.28 3.20 -13.74
N THR A 270 -51.22 3.87 -13.08
CA THR A 270 -51.07 4.49 -11.77
C THR A 270 -50.29 3.55 -10.84
N GLY A 271 -48.99 3.77 -10.70
CA GLY A 271 -48.11 3.04 -9.79
C GLY A 271 -47.22 4.03 -9.09
N GLY A 272 -47.55 4.33 -7.84
CA GLY A 272 -46.79 5.23 -6.99
C GLY A 272 -45.33 4.84 -6.88
N ASP A 273 -44.52 5.86 -6.64
CA ASP A 273 -43.12 5.81 -6.19
C ASP A 273 -43.01 4.90 -4.96
N ASP A 274 -42.91 3.58 -5.18
CA ASP A 274 -42.70 2.59 -4.12
C ASP A 274 -41.22 2.64 -3.75
N LEU A 275 -40.85 3.71 -3.04
CA LEU A 275 -39.61 3.81 -2.28
C LEU A 275 -39.66 2.71 -1.21
N VAL A 276 -39.23 1.50 -1.59
CA VAL A 276 -39.02 0.40 -0.65
C VAL A 276 -37.93 0.84 0.34
N ALA A 277 -38.38 1.37 1.48
CA ALA A 277 -37.53 1.79 2.58
C ALA A 277 -37.06 0.53 3.31
N TRP A 278 -35.82 0.13 3.06
CA TRP A 278 -35.16 -0.90 3.84
C TRP A 278 -34.69 -0.28 5.16
N GLU A 279 -35.27 -0.71 6.27
CA GLU A 279 -34.78 -0.42 7.60
C GLU A 279 -33.76 -1.48 8.02
N PHE A 280 -32.69 -1.04 8.67
CA PHE A 280 -31.69 -1.94 9.22
C PHE A 280 -32.20 -2.56 10.53
N ASP A 281 -32.67 -3.80 10.45
CA ASP A 281 -33.23 -4.55 11.59
C ASP A 281 -32.17 -5.01 12.62
N GLY A 282 -30.89 -5.06 12.22
CA GLY A 282 -29.77 -5.38 13.11
C GLY A 282 -28.68 -6.23 12.45
N ALA A 283 -27.54 -6.37 13.13
CA ALA A 283 -26.47 -7.29 12.74
C ALA A 283 -25.81 -7.91 13.97
N GLY A 284 -25.58 -9.23 13.91
CA GLY A 284 -24.96 -10.00 14.98
C GLY A 284 -25.86 -11.09 15.53
N ALA A 285 -25.35 -11.84 16.51
CA ALA A 285 -26.11 -12.88 17.18
C ALA A 285 -27.06 -12.25 18.20
N THR A 286 -28.35 -12.26 17.88
CA THR A 286 -29.42 -11.65 18.69
C THR A 286 -29.82 -12.53 19.87
N SER A 287 -29.59 -13.84 19.79
CA SER A 287 -29.82 -14.78 20.88
C SER A 287 -28.52 -15.41 21.43
N LEU A 288 -28.58 -15.93 22.66
CA LEU A 288 -27.50 -16.74 23.22
C LEU A 288 -27.26 -18.03 22.41
N GLY A 289 -28.32 -18.56 21.77
CA GLY A 289 -28.23 -19.70 20.85
C GLY A 289 -27.38 -19.37 19.63
N ASP A 290 -27.63 -18.23 18.97
CA ASP A 290 -26.86 -17.77 17.82
C ASP A 290 -25.40 -17.52 18.19
N ARG A 291 -25.14 -16.92 19.37
CA ARG A 291 -23.77 -16.73 19.86
C ARG A 291 -23.07 -18.06 20.03
N THR A 292 -23.75 -19.05 20.60
CA THR A 292 -23.20 -20.39 20.82
C THR A 292 -22.90 -21.09 19.50
N LEU A 293 -23.79 -20.99 18.51
CA LEU A 293 -23.60 -21.55 17.16
C LEU A 293 -22.44 -20.87 16.42
N VAL A 294 -22.31 -19.55 16.51
CA VAL A 294 -21.19 -18.81 15.89
C VAL A 294 -19.86 -19.20 16.54
N HIS A 295 -19.81 -19.28 17.87
CA HIS A 295 -18.60 -19.67 18.59
C HIS A 295 -18.22 -21.14 18.37
N SER A 296 -19.20 -22.06 18.36
CA SER A 296 -18.94 -23.48 18.12
C SER A 296 -18.47 -23.73 16.68
N ALA A 297 -19.08 -23.09 15.69
CA ALA A 297 -18.63 -23.15 14.30
C ALA A 297 -17.22 -22.58 14.11
N ALA A 298 -16.88 -21.50 14.81
CA ALA A 298 -15.53 -20.93 14.80
C ALA A 298 -14.49 -21.88 15.41
N LEU A 299 -14.79 -22.50 16.55
CA LEU A 299 -13.92 -23.46 17.23
C LEU A 299 -13.73 -24.73 16.38
N GLN A 300 -14.81 -25.31 15.85
CA GLN A 300 -14.74 -26.46 14.95
C GLN A 300 -13.86 -26.18 13.73
N ARG A 301 -13.95 -24.97 13.17
CA ARG A 301 -13.11 -24.57 12.03
C ARG A 301 -11.64 -24.42 12.40
N ILE A 302 -11.34 -24.00 13.63
CA ILE A 302 -9.96 -23.94 14.16
C ILE A 302 -9.42 -25.36 14.34
N ASP A 303 -10.21 -26.25 14.94
CA ASP A 303 -9.80 -27.63 15.25
C ASP A 303 -9.63 -28.47 13.98
N ALA A 304 -10.58 -28.43 13.05
CA ALA A 304 -10.49 -29.12 11.76
C ALA A 304 -9.23 -28.69 10.98
N ARG A 305 -8.88 -27.40 11.05
CA ARG A 305 -7.65 -26.89 10.44
C ARG A 305 -6.40 -27.41 11.14
N ARG A 306 -6.39 -27.46 12.49
CA ARG A 306 -5.26 -27.97 13.26
C ARG A 306 -5.00 -29.43 12.95
N ILE A 307 -6.06 -30.23 12.89
CA ILE A 307 -6.03 -31.65 12.53
C ILE A 307 -5.51 -31.81 11.09
N GLY A 308 -6.08 -31.08 10.12
CA GLY A 308 -5.61 -31.15 8.73
C GLY A 308 -4.13 -30.78 8.57
N LEU A 309 -3.63 -29.79 9.30
CA LEU A 309 -2.20 -29.45 9.29
C LEU A 309 -1.32 -30.54 9.92
N MET A 310 -1.78 -31.21 10.97
CA MET A 310 -1.07 -32.35 11.57
C MET A 310 -1.04 -33.56 10.63
N GLU A 311 -2.13 -33.84 9.93
CA GLU A 311 -2.25 -34.94 8.98
C GLU A 311 -1.38 -34.74 7.74
N VAL A 312 -1.41 -33.54 7.14
CA VAL A 312 -0.53 -33.18 6.01
C VAL A 312 0.94 -33.30 6.41
N ARG A 313 1.31 -32.87 7.63
CA ARG A 313 2.68 -33.00 8.15
C ARG A 313 3.08 -34.46 8.38
N ARG A 314 2.16 -35.30 8.87
CA ARG A 314 2.39 -36.74 9.03
C ARG A 314 2.62 -37.40 7.67
N GLN A 315 1.82 -37.08 6.67
CA GLN A 315 1.96 -37.61 5.31
C GLN A 315 3.27 -37.17 4.65
N ALA A 316 3.66 -35.89 4.79
CA ALA A 316 4.94 -35.39 4.27
C ALA A 316 6.16 -36.08 4.92
N ARG A 317 6.10 -36.39 6.22
CA ARG A 317 7.17 -37.14 6.92
C ARG A 317 7.23 -38.61 6.46
N HIS A 318 6.09 -39.25 6.21
CA HIS A 318 6.07 -40.61 5.67
C HIS A 318 6.61 -40.68 4.23
N GLN A 319 6.27 -39.71 3.37
CA GLN A 319 6.80 -39.65 2.00
C GLN A 319 8.32 -39.40 1.94
N HIS A 320 8.90 -38.73 2.94
CA HIS A 320 10.34 -38.52 3.03
C HIS A 320 11.10 -39.80 3.45
N TRP A 321 10.46 -40.72 4.16
CA TRP A 321 11.06 -41.99 4.58
C TRP A 321 10.99 -43.08 3.49
N ASP A 322 10.02 -42.98 2.57
CA ASP A 322 9.80 -43.96 1.49
C ASP A 322 10.53 -43.62 0.17
N SER A 323 11.66 -42.89 0.22
CA SER A 323 12.57 -42.79 -0.94
C SER A 323 13.48 -44.03 -0.96
N PRO A 324 13.40 -44.91 -1.98
CA PRO A 324 14.23 -46.11 -2.02
C PRO A 324 15.69 -45.70 -2.29
N GLY A 325 16.56 -45.95 -1.32
CA GLY A 325 18.00 -45.94 -1.54
C GLY A 325 18.35 -46.86 -2.69
N GLY A 326 19.02 -46.29 -3.70
CA GLY A 326 19.64 -47.05 -4.77
C GLY A 326 20.54 -48.13 -4.18
N ARG A 327 20.28 -49.38 -4.55
CA ARG A 327 21.26 -50.45 -4.40
C ARG A 327 22.24 -50.32 -5.54
N ASP A 328 23.48 -50.00 -5.18
CA ASP A 328 24.64 -50.42 -5.95
C ASP A 328 24.72 -51.96 -5.91
N GLY A 329 24.91 -52.57 -7.08
CA GLY A 329 25.00 -54.00 -7.30
C GLY A 329 24.82 -54.33 -8.77
#